data_AF-A0A7K2WY56-F1
#
_entry.id   AF-A0A7K2WY56-F1
#
_cell.length_a   1.000
_cell.length_b   1.000
_cell.length_c   1.000
_cell.angle_alpha   90.00
_cell.angle_beta   90.00
_cell.angle_gamma   90.00
#
_symmetry.space_group_name_H-M   'P 1'
#
loop_
_entity.id
_entity.type
_entity.pdbx_description
1 polymer ?
#
loop_
_entity_poly.entity_id
_entity_poly.type
_entity_poly.pdbx_seq_one_letter_code
_entity_poly.pdbx_strand_id
1 'polypeptide(L)'
;MTNVEISPRLREAATELGAGVPYALKVLAGRLAEEPELGRPMGPPGVLTVMVDGDLFEDCPTLAVDYLRGPDRIEIRQATPTRAATPARSRDQAVDPAAAAAAEALTVREVKDAWQRVTHWLLRHAPASHEALRPGADPAALTALEHDLGTPIPPALRALWSLTAGDDGVGGRGCLPGNRALMTLDAVAESYRHRMDARGAHRPEPEYDRFTAWRATWIPVISRAPADGTSGLYLDTSTGFLGGWSRYNEPPADELDTLVTYLEETADMLEAPALATRDRPGLRDGALVWGGEEDDWHPLTD
;
A
#
# COMPACT_ATOMS: atom_id res chain seq x y z
N MET A 1 18.56 -21.60 -26.48
CA MET A 1 17.64 -20.76 -25.68
C MET A 1 18.39 -19.49 -25.36
N THR A 2 17.95 -18.37 -25.92
CA THR A 2 18.57 -17.07 -25.69
C THR A 2 18.11 -16.55 -24.33
N ASN A 3 19.03 -16.11 -23.47
CA ASN A 3 18.67 -15.55 -22.18
C ASN A 3 18.07 -14.15 -22.38
N VAL A 4 16.83 -13.93 -21.92
CA VAL A 4 16.13 -12.64 -22.05
C VAL A 4 15.98 -12.01 -20.67
N GLU A 5 16.62 -10.86 -20.49
CA GLU A 5 16.62 -10.12 -19.24
C GLU A 5 15.80 -8.83 -19.40
N ILE A 6 14.89 -8.60 -18.46
CA ILE A 6 14.21 -7.31 -18.33
C ILE A 6 15.09 -6.45 -17.42
N SER A 7 15.49 -5.28 -17.89
CA SER A 7 16.25 -4.30 -17.11
C SER A 7 15.59 -4.06 -15.75
N PRO A 8 16.34 -4.06 -14.63
CA PRO A 8 15.78 -3.78 -13.31
C PRO A 8 15.02 -2.46 -13.24
N ARG A 9 15.53 -1.41 -13.91
CA ARG A 9 14.85 -0.11 -14.01
C ARG A 9 13.51 -0.20 -14.71
N LEU A 10 13.40 -1.07 -15.71
CA LEU A 10 12.15 -1.27 -16.43
C LEU A 10 11.15 -2.09 -15.60
N ARG A 11 11.60 -3.05 -14.77
CA ARG A 11 10.71 -3.76 -13.86
C ARG A 11 10.09 -2.82 -12.83
N GLU A 12 10.88 -1.90 -12.30
CA GLU A 12 10.42 -0.89 -11.33
C GLU A 12 9.46 0.12 -11.98
N ALA A 13 9.75 0.58 -13.20
CA ALA A 13 8.90 1.55 -13.91
C ALA A 13 7.68 0.92 -14.61
N ALA A 14 7.64 -0.40 -14.82
CA ALA A 14 6.58 -1.08 -15.58
C ALA A 14 5.20 -0.85 -14.96
N THR A 15 5.08 -0.94 -13.63
CA THR A 15 3.80 -0.77 -12.93
C THR A 15 3.28 0.67 -13.05
N GLU A 16 4.17 1.66 -13.17
CA GLU A 16 3.79 3.06 -13.40
C GLU A 16 3.22 3.30 -14.81
N LEU A 17 3.50 2.41 -15.77
CA LEU A 17 2.98 2.48 -17.13
C LEU A 17 1.61 1.78 -17.28
N GLY A 18 1.21 0.97 -16.31
CA GLY A 18 -0.06 0.24 -16.28
C GLY A 18 0.08 -1.10 -15.55
N ALA A 19 -0.97 -1.51 -14.83
CA ALA A 19 -0.95 -2.74 -14.02
C ALA A 19 -0.72 -4.01 -14.88
N GLY A 20 -1.12 -4.00 -16.16
CA GLY A 20 -0.87 -5.10 -17.10
C GLY A 20 0.53 -5.12 -17.73
N VAL A 21 1.30 -4.04 -17.61
CA VAL A 21 2.60 -3.89 -18.29
C VAL A 21 3.64 -4.91 -17.79
N PRO A 22 3.79 -5.20 -16.49
CA PRO A 22 4.71 -6.25 -16.03
C PRO A 22 4.41 -7.62 -16.65
N TYR A 23 3.13 -7.97 -16.79
CA TYR A 23 2.71 -9.23 -17.41
C TYR A 23 2.99 -9.22 -18.92
N ALA A 24 2.66 -8.12 -19.60
CA ALA A 24 2.93 -7.95 -21.02
C ALA A 24 4.43 -8.06 -21.35
N LEU A 25 5.31 -7.47 -20.53
CA LEU A 25 6.77 -7.59 -20.66
C LEU A 25 7.27 -9.02 -20.41
N LYS A 26 6.66 -9.74 -19.47
CA LYS A 26 6.99 -11.16 -19.21
C LYS A 26 6.61 -12.05 -20.41
N VAL A 27 5.43 -11.81 -21.00
CA VAL A 27 4.98 -12.52 -22.21
C VAL A 27 5.90 -12.20 -23.39
N LEU A 28 6.26 -10.92 -23.58
CA LEU A 28 7.21 -10.52 -24.61
C LEU A 28 8.59 -11.14 -24.42
N ALA A 29 9.09 -11.21 -23.18
CA ALA A 29 10.38 -11.85 -22.87
C ALA A 29 10.38 -13.34 -23.24
N GLY A 30 9.28 -14.05 -22.97
CA GLY A 30 9.10 -15.44 -23.42
C GLY A 30 9.14 -15.57 -24.94
N ARG A 31 8.45 -14.68 -25.66
CA ARG A 31 8.46 -14.65 -27.13
C ARG A 31 9.84 -14.34 -27.71
N LEU A 32 10.58 -13.39 -27.15
CA LEU A 32 11.94 -13.05 -27.59
C LEU A 32 12.96 -14.18 -27.35
N ALA A 33 12.71 -15.06 -26.37
CA ALA A 33 13.55 -16.22 -26.13
C ALA A 33 13.40 -17.29 -27.23
N GLU A 34 12.22 -17.35 -27.86
CA GLU A 34 11.87 -18.25 -28.96
C GLU A 34 12.15 -17.62 -30.34
N GLU A 35 11.88 -16.33 -30.49
CA GLU A 35 12.05 -15.55 -31.72
C GLU A 35 12.90 -14.27 -31.46
N PRO A 36 14.24 -14.39 -31.42
CA PRO A 36 15.16 -13.27 -31.14
C PRO A 36 15.09 -12.11 -32.14
N GLU A 37 14.61 -12.39 -33.35
CA GLU A 37 14.47 -11.43 -34.46
C GLU A 37 13.15 -10.64 -34.39
N LEU A 38 12.30 -10.91 -33.40
CA LEU A 38 11.02 -10.27 -33.23
C LEU A 38 11.21 -8.78 -32.90
N GLY A 39 11.18 -7.91 -33.90
CA GLY A 39 11.31 -6.46 -33.74
C GLY A 39 11.76 -5.77 -35.03
N ARG A 40 11.72 -4.44 -35.04
CA ARG A 40 12.27 -3.62 -36.14
C ARG A 40 13.32 -2.66 -35.61
N PRO A 41 14.41 -2.39 -36.34
CA PRO A 41 15.38 -1.38 -35.93
C PRO A 41 14.72 -0.01 -36.01
N MET A 42 14.41 0.57 -34.84
CA MET A 42 13.94 1.94 -34.70
C MET A 42 14.80 2.63 -33.65
N GLY A 43 15.38 3.78 -33.99
CA GLY A 43 16.26 4.53 -33.10
C GLY A 43 17.75 4.21 -33.30
N PRO A 44 18.58 4.31 -32.23
CA PRO A 44 20.03 4.20 -32.36
C PRO A 44 20.50 2.81 -32.82
N PRO A 45 21.68 2.71 -33.47
CA PRO A 45 22.18 1.46 -34.02
C PRO A 45 22.35 0.39 -32.95
N GLY A 46 21.76 -0.79 -33.18
CA GLY A 46 21.80 -1.94 -32.26
C GLY A 46 20.59 -2.08 -31.34
N VAL A 47 19.63 -1.14 -31.38
CA VAL A 47 18.35 -1.25 -30.68
C VAL A 47 17.25 -1.74 -31.62
N LEU A 48 16.49 -2.74 -31.17
CA LEU A 48 15.31 -3.26 -31.85
C LEU A 48 14.08 -2.91 -31.03
N THR A 49 12.98 -2.54 -31.70
CA THR A 49 11.71 -2.17 -31.06
C THR A 49 10.63 -3.17 -31.44
N VAL A 50 9.90 -3.67 -30.43
CA VAL A 50 8.69 -4.50 -30.60
C VAL A 50 7.48 -3.71 -30.16
N MET A 51 6.41 -3.80 -30.94
CA MET A 51 5.11 -3.25 -30.55
C MET A 51 4.33 -4.32 -29.79
N VAL A 52 3.91 -3.99 -28.57
CA VAL A 52 2.97 -4.80 -27.78
C VAL A 52 1.62 -4.13 -27.87
N ASP A 53 0.64 -4.87 -28.37
CA ASP A 53 -0.74 -4.40 -28.40
C ASP A 53 -1.32 -4.41 -26.98
N GLY A 54 -1.77 -3.24 -26.52
CA GLY A 54 -2.29 -3.03 -25.17
C GLY A 54 -3.64 -3.71 -24.97
N ASP A 55 -4.45 -3.84 -26.04
CA ASP A 55 -5.79 -4.46 -25.98
C ASP A 55 -5.74 -5.96 -25.62
N LEU A 56 -4.56 -6.58 -25.69
CA LEU A 56 -4.36 -7.98 -25.31
C LEU A 56 -4.18 -8.19 -23.80
N PHE A 57 -4.00 -7.11 -23.03
CA PHE A 57 -3.70 -7.18 -21.60
C PHE A 57 -4.52 -6.12 -20.84
N GLU A 58 -5.20 -6.53 -19.78
CA GLU A 58 -5.94 -5.62 -18.90
C GLU A 58 -5.01 -4.55 -18.30
N ASP A 59 -5.44 -3.28 -18.31
CA ASP A 59 -4.66 -2.12 -17.83
C ASP A 59 -3.24 -2.01 -18.42
N CYS A 60 -3.09 -2.37 -19.70
CA CYS A 60 -1.84 -2.22 -20.45
C CYS A 60 -2.06 -1.29 -21.65
N PRO A 61 -1.34 -0.15 -21.76
CA PRO A 61 -1.36 0.64 -22.99
C PRO A 61 -0.62 -0.10 -24.11
N THR A 62 -0.83 0.29 -25.36
CA THR A 62 0.05 -0.14 -26.45
C THR A 62 1.48 0.31 -26.14
N LEU A 63 2.45 -0.61 -26.16
CA LEU A 63 3.85 -0.32 -25.82
C LEU A 63 4.75 -0.44 -27.04
N ALA A 64 5.69 0.49 -27.17
CA ALA A 64 6.91 0.31 -27.94
C ALA A 64 8.01 -0.14 -26.96
N VAL A 65 8.48 -1.36 -27.11
CA VAL A 65 9.46 -1.98 -26.21
C VAL A 65 10.80 -2.10 -26.92
N ASP A 66 11.80 -1.41 -26.40
CA ASP A 66 13.16 -1.37 -26.94
C ASP A 66 14.03 -2.41 -26.25
N TYR A 67 14.72 -3.23 -27.05
CA TYR A 67 15.65 -4.25 -26.57
C TYR A 67 16.98 -4.22 -27.33
N LEU A 68 18.04 -4.60 -26.62
CA LEU A 68 19.35 -4.85 -27.19
C LEU A 68 19.56 -6.34 -27.40
N ARG A 69 20.19 -6.68 -28.52
CA ARG A 69 20.59 -8.05 -28.80
C ARG A 69 22.11 -8.18 -28.75
N GLY A 70 22.59 -9.04 -27.87
CA GLY A 70 23.95 -9.56 -27.87
C GLY A 70 24.02 -10.96 -28.49
N PRO A 71 25.23 -11.53 -28.64
CA PRO A 71 25.41 -12.87 -29.23
C PRO A 71 24.69 -13.97 -28.46
N ASP A 72 24.61 -13.89 -27.13
CA ASP A 72 24.02 -14.92 -26.27
C ASP A 72 22.90 -14.41 -25.33
N ARG A 73 22.53 -13.12 -25.44
CA ARG A 73 21.54 -12.49 -24.54
C ARG A 73 20.73 -11.40 -25.22
N ILE A 74 19.49 -11.23 -24.76
CA ILE A 74 18.62 -10.10 -25.08
C ILE A 74 18.34 -9.34 -23.80
N GLU A 75 18.47 -8.01 -23.85
CA GLU A 75 18.15 -7.13 -22.73
C GLU A 75 17.03 -6.18 -23.14
N ILE A 76 15.87 -6.30 -22.52
CA ILE A 76 14.76 -5.35 -22.67
C ILE A 76 15.05 -4.14 -21.78
N ARG A 77 15.26 -2.98 -22.41
CA ARG A 77 15.78 -1.79 -21.71
C ARG A 77 14.71 -0.79 -21.36
N GLN A 78 13.75 -0.61 -22.25
CA GLN A 78 12.74 0.43 -22.13
C GLN A 78 11.41 -0.04 -22.70
N ALA A 79 10.31 0.35 -22.06
CA ALA A 79 8.97 0.29 -22.63
C ALA A 79 8.39 1.70 -22.62
N THR A 80 7.89 2.13 -23.77
CA THR A 80 7.31 3.47 -23.94
C THR A 80 5.89 3.31 -24.46
N PRO A 81 4.87 3.83 -23.77
CA PRO A 81 3.51 3.84 -24.31
C PRO A 81 3.49 4.53 -25.68
N THR A 82 3.03 3.81 -26.71
CA THR A 82 2.90 4.37 -28.04
C THR A 82 1.54 5.02 -28.16
N ARG A 83 1.55 6.33 -28.42
CA ARG A 83 0.33 7.10 -28.64
C ARG A 83 -0.27 6.70 -29.98
N ALA A 84 -1.12 5.67 -30.00
CA ALA A 84 -1.96 5.42 -31.15
C ALA A 84 -2.94 6.61 -31.29
N ALA A 85 -2.84 7.32 -32.42
CA ALA A 85 -3.88 8.23 -32.90
C ALA A 85 -5.03 7.35 -33.46
N THR A 86 -6.34 7.59 -33.38
CA THR A 86 -7.25 8.69 -32.99
C THR A 86 -8.70 8.08 -33.01
N PRO A 87 -9.80 8.68 -32.47
CA PRO A 87 -10.25 10.04 -32.76
C PRO A 87 -10.33 10.89 -31.49
N ALA A 88 -10.46 12.20 -31.72
CA ALA A 88 -10.61 13.24 -30.72
C ALA A 88 -11.47 12.83 -29.50
N ARG A 89 -10.83 12.30 -28.46
CA ARG A 89 -11.32 12.46 -27.09
C ARG A 89 -10.74 13.78 -26.63
N SER A 90 -11.66 14.70 -26.40
CA SER A 90 -11.46 16.07 -25.95
C SER A 90 -10.28 16.16 -25.00
N ARG A 91 -9.39 17.11 -25.27
CA ARG A 91 -8.22 17.44 -24.46
C ARG A 91 -8.60 18.16 -23.16
N ASP A 92 -9.78 17.80 -22.62
CA ASP A 92 -10.47 18.31 -21.43
C ASP A 92 -10.96 17.12 -20.57
N GLN A 93 -10.06 16.19 -20.27
CA GLN A 93 -10.16 15.48 -18.99
C GLN A 93 -9.00 15.94 -18.12
N ALA A 94 -9.06 17.22 -17.75
CA ALA A 94 -8.75 17.52 -16.36
C ALA A 94 -9.60 16.54 -15.53
N VAL A 95 -8.99 15.82 -14.59
CA VAL A 95 -9.75 15.16 -13.53
C VAL A 95 -10.77 16.20 -13.08
N ASP A 96 -12.05 15.96 -13.35
CA ASP A 96 -13.08 16.93 -13.01
C ASP A 96 -12.90 17.19 -11.51
N PRO A 97 -12.52 18.40 -11.09
CA PRO A 97 -12.22 18.66 -9.69
C PRO A 97 -13.46 18.35 -8.83
N ALA A 98 -14.67 18.42 -9.39
CA ALA A 98 -15.88 17.99 -8.73
C ALA A 98 -15.96 16.46 -8.57
N ALA A 99 -15.53 15.68 -9.56
CA ALA A 99 -15.49 14.22 -9.49
C ALA A 99 -14.42 13.71 -8.51
N ALA A 100 -13.23 14.32 -8.48
CA ALA A 100 -12.21 14.01 -7.49
C ALA A 100 -12.67 14.35 -6.07
N ALA A 101 -13.24 15.54 -5.87
CA ALA A 101 -13.79 15.94 -4.57
C ALA A 101 -14.95 15.02 -4.14
N ALA A 102 -15.78 14.56 -5.08
CA ALA A 102 -16.85 13.60 -4.80
C ALA A 102 -16.31 12.22 -4.40
N ALA A 103 -15.28 11.72 -5.08
CA ALA A 103 -14.62 10.47 -4.73
C ALA A 103 -13.95 10.56 -3.35
N GLU A 104 -13.26 11.67 -3.07
CA GLU A 104 -12.67 11.94 -1.75
C GLU A 104 -13.74 11.97 -0.65
N ALA A 105 -14.85 12.69 -0.88
CA ALA A 105 -15.95 12.75 0.06
C ALA A 105 -16.59 11.38 0.30
N LEU A 106 -16.65 10.52 -0.72
CA LEU A 106 -17.09 9.14 -0.60
C LEU A 106 -16.12 8.33 0.29
N THR A 107 -14.83 8.37 0.01
CA THR A 107 -13.80 7.69 0.82
C THR A 107 -13.83 8.14 2.28
N VAL A 108 -13.99 9.45 2.53
CA VAL A 108 -14.14 9.99 3.89
C VAL A 108 -15.37 9.41 4.59
N ARG A 109 -16.48 9.23 3.87
CA ARG A 109 -17.68 8.63 4.44
C ARG A 109 -17.48 7.14 4.73
N GLU A 110 -16.88 6.39 3.80
CA GLU A 110 -16.62 4.95 3.97
C GLU A 110 -15.72 4.68 5.19
N VAL A 111 -14.65 5.46 5.37
CA VAL A 111 -13.80 5.37 6.58
C VAL A 111 -14.62 5.61 7.85
N LYS A 112 -15.48 6.63 7.85
CA LYS A 112 -16.32 6.94 9.02
C LYS A 112 -17.31 5.83 9.32
N ASP A 113 -17.99 5.32 8.29
CA ASP A 113 -19.00 4.28 8.42
C ASP A 113 -18.35 2.97 8.91
N ALA A 114 -17.20 2.57 8.34
CA ALA A 114 -16.45 1.40 8.77
C ALA A 114 -15.93 1.52 10.23
N TRP A 115 -15.33 2.66 10.59
CA TRP A 115 -14.84 2.86 11.96
C TRP A 115 -15.97 2.92 12.99
N GLN A 116 -17.13 3.46 12.63
CA GLN A 116 -18.31 3.45 13.50
C GLN A 116 -18.81 2.03 13.77
N ARG A 117 -18.78 1.14 12.78
CA ARG A 117 -19.10 -0.28 12.95
C ARG A 117 -18.15 -0.94 13.94
N VAL A 118 -16.84 -0.77 13.75
CA VAL A 118 -15.80 -1.28 14.66
C VAL A 118 -16.04 -0.78 16.09
N THR A 119 -16.16 0.53 16.29
CA THR A 119 -16.31 1.12 17.63
C THR A 119 -17.64 0.75 18.30
N HIS A 120 -18.75 0.67 17.56
CA HIS A 120 -20.02 0.20 18.09
C HIS A 120 -19.93 -1.26 18.55
N TRP A 121 -19.27 -2.10 17.77
CA TRP A 121 -19.02 -3.48 18.12
C TRP A 121 -18.17 -3.59 19.39
N LEU A 122 -17.06 -2.85 19.46
CA LEU A 122 -16.17 -2.83 20.63
C LEU A 122 -16.91 -2.38 21.89
N LEU A 123 -17.72 -1.31 21.80
CA LEU A 123 -18.51 -0.81 22.93
C LEU A 123 -19.43 -1.88 23.52
N ARG A 124 -19.99 -2.75 22.68
CA ARG A 124 -20.94 -3.80 23.09
C ARG A 124 -20.24 -5.07 23.57
N HIS A 125 -19.16 -5.48 22.91
CA HIS A 125 -18.59 -6.82 23.05
C HIS A 125 -17.20 -6.84 23.69
N ALA A 126 -16.42 -5.76 23.54
CA ALA A 126 -15.06 -5.64 24.06
C ALA A 126 -14.84 -4.26 24.72
N PRO A 127 -15.59 -3.93 25.80
CA PRO A 127 -15.60 -2.60 26.39
C PRO A 127 -14.21 -2.14 26.86
N ALA A 128 -13.35 -3.07 27.33
CA ALA A 128 -11.98 -2.72 27.70
C ALA A 128 -11.16 -2.22 26.50
N SER A 129 -11.32 -2.85 25.32
CA SER A 129 -10.68 -2.40 24.09
C SER A 129 -11.27 -1.09 23.58
N HIS A 130 -12.59 -0.87 23.76
CA HIS A 130 -13.21 0.42 23.44
C HIS A 130 -12.66 1.55 24.32
N GLU A 131 -12.48 1.31 25.63
CA GLU A 131 -11.92 2.30 26.57
C GLU A 131 -10.46 2.65 26.29
N ALA A 132 -9.71 1.75 25.64
CA ALA A 132 -8.32 1.99 25.23
C ALA A 132 -8.19 2.88 23.99
N LEU A 133 -9.28 3.12 23.26
CA LEU A 133 -9.29 4.04 22.13
C LEU A 133 -9.22 5.49 22.61
N ARG A 134 -8.30 6.25 22.03
CA ARG A 134 -8.21 7.68 22.32
C ARG A 134 -9.36 8.45 21.67
N PRO A 135 -9.83 9.55 22.28
CA PRO A 135 -10.72 10.49 21.64
C PRO A 135 -10.18 10.95 20.29
N GLY A 136 -11.07 11.33 19.39
CA GLY A 136 -10.70 11.91 18.10
C GLY A 136 -9.84 13.16 18.23
N ALA A 137 -8.88 13.30 17.32
CA ALA A 137 -7.97 14.43 17.26
C ALA A 137 -8.71 15.71 16.81
N ASP A 138 -8.40 16.82 17.46
CA ASP A 138 -8.88 18.12 16.99
C ASP A 138 -8.15 18.57 15.70
N PRO A 139 -8.74 19.50 14.92
CA PRO A 139 -8.13 19.97 13.69
C PRO A 139 -6.75 20.63 13.85
N ALA A 140 -6.46 21.23 15.01
CA ALA A 140 -5.19 21.89 15.26
C ALA A 140 -4.07 20.86 15.47
N ALA A 141 -4.34 19.78 16.20
CA ALA A 141 -3.43 18.65 16.36
C ALA A 141 -3.07 18.00 15.00
N LEU A 142 -4.06 17.82 14.13
CA LEU A 142 -3.83 17.26 12.79
C LEU A 142 -3.03 18.20 11.88
N THR A 143 -3.25 19.51 12.02
CA THR A 143 -2.46 20.53 11.28
C THR A 143 -1.02 20.58 11.78
N ALA A 144 -0.80 20.44 13.09
CA ALA A 144 0.54 20.36 13.67
C ALA A 144 1.26 19.09 13.19
N LEU A 145 0.57 17.95 13.14
CA LEU A 145 1.13 16.72 12.60
C LEU A 145 1.52 16.86 11.12
N GLU A 146 0.68 17.47 10.27
CA GLU A 146 1.05 17.75 8.86
C GLU A 146 2.34 18.56 8.74
N HIS A 147 2.47 19.59 9.58
CA HIS A 147 3.66 20.42 9.61
C HIS A 147 4.90 19.60 10.00
N ASP A 148 4.78 18.73 11.00
CA ASP A 148 5.89 17.88 11.47
C ASP A 148 6.28 16.79 10.45
N LEU A 149 5.31 16.25 9.72
CA LEU A 149 5.55 15.25 8.66
C LEU A 149 6.11 15.89 7.38
N GLY A 150 5.83 17.18 7.15
CA GLY A 150 6.19 17.88 5.91
C GLY A 150 5.45 17.35 4.67
N THR A 151 4.35 16.62 4.86
CA THR A 151 3.50 16.06 3.80
C THR A 151 2.03 16.21 4.21
N PRO A 152 1.11 16.52 3.27
CA PRO A 152 -0.32 16.60 3.58
C PRO A 152 -0.87 15.25 4.08
N ILE A 153 -1.72 15.28 5.11
CA ILE A 153 -2.42 14.08 5.58
C ILE A 153 -3.58 13.80 4.61
N PRO A 154 -3.67 12.58 4.03
CA PRO A 154 -4.77 12.24 3.15
C PRO A 154 -6.14 12.37 3.85
N PRO A 155 -7.18 12.81 3.13
CA PRO A 155 -8.53 13.02 3.67
C PRO A 155 -9.09 11.82 4.44
N ALA A 156 -8.88 10.60 3.92
CA ALA A 156 -9.27 9.35 4.56
C ALA A 156 -8.62 9.17 5.95
N LEU A 157 -7.31 9.38 6.04
CA LEU A 157 -6.55 9.25 7.28
C LEU A 157 -6.90 10.36 8.28
N ARG A 158 -7.10 11.59 7.79
CA ARG A 158 -7.61 12.71 8.60
C ARG A 158 -8.97 12.38 9.20
N ALA A 159 -9.88 11.80 8.42
CA ALA A 159 -11.20 11.40 8.88
C ALA A 159 -11.13 10.35 9.99
N LEU A 160 -10.27 9.33 9.83
CA LEU A 160 -10.04 8.32 10.87
C LEU A 160 -9.49 8.96 12.15
N TRP A 161 -8.45 9.78 12.06
CA TRP A 161 -7.86 10.39 13.25
C TRP A 161 -8.77 11.41 13.93
N SER A 162 -9.68 12.06 13.20
CA SER A 162 -10.75 12.87 13.81
C SER A 162 -11.77 12.04 14.59
N LEU A 163 -11.84 10.72 14.38
CA LEU A 163 -12.68 9.81 15.16
C LEU A 163 -11.91 9.18 16.33
N THR A 164 -10.63 8.86 16.12
CA THR A 164 -9.75 8.30 17.16
C THR A 164 -8.29 8.72 16.99
N ALA A 165 -7.69 9.32 18.01
CA ALA A 165 -6.29 9.75 17.94
C ALA A 165 -5.28 8.64 18.28
N GLY A 166 -5.65 7.37 18.06
CA GLY A 166 -4.84 6.19 18.32
C GLY A 166 -5.46 5.22 19.31
N ASP A 167 -4.78 4.09 19.48
CA ASP A 167 -5.20 2.96 20.31
C ASP A 167 -4.06 2.64 21.30
N ASP A 168 -4.33 2.83 22.60
CA ASP A 168 -3.36 2.50 23.65
C ASP A 168 -3.34 0.97 23.95
N GLY A 169 -4.34 0.24 23.45
CA GLY A 169 -4.54 -1.19 23.57
C GLY A 169 -4.75 -1.71 24.99
N VAL A 170 -5.03 -3.01 25.08
CA VAL A 170 -5.23 -3.71 26.36
C VAL A 170 -4.27 -4.90 26.43
N GLY A 171 -3.47 -4.96 27.49
CA GLY A 171 -2.49 -6.04 27.65
C GLY A 171 -1.47 -6.12 26.51
N GLY A 172 -1.13 -4.99 25.90
CA GLY A 172 -0.20 -4.91 24.76
C GLY A 172 -0.80 -5.30 23.41
N ARG A 173 -2.12 -5.43 23.31
CA ARG A 173 -2.84 -5.77 22.06
C ARG A 173 -3.75 -4.61 21.65
N GLY A 174 -3.64 -4.20 20.39
CA GLY A 174 -4.57 -3.25 19.80
C GLY A 174 -5.82 -3.94 19.24
N CYS A 175 -6.78 -3.12 18.85
CA CYS A 175 -8.09 -3.54 18.38
C CYS A 175 -8.12 -3.94 16.89
N LEU A 176 -7.05 -3.71 16.12
CA LEU A 176 -6.99 -4.04 14.69
C LEU A 176 -6.47 -5.47 14.46
N PRO A 177 -6.78 -6.08 13.28
CA PRO A 177 -6.40 -7.44 12.96
C PRO A 177 -4.92 -7.76 13.22
N GLY A 178 -4.65 -8.93 13.80
CA GLY A 178 -3.30 -9.33 14.23
C GLY A 178 -2.84 -8.65 15.52
N ASN A 179 -3.77 -8.17 16.35
CA ASN A 179 -3.51 -7.41 17.58
C ASN A 179 -2.77 -6.08 17.34
N ARG A 180 -2.87 -5.57 16.11
CA ARG A 180 -2.26 -4.32 15.68
C ARG A 180 -2.99 -3.14 16.30
N ALA A 181 -2.31 -2.01 16.41
CA ALA A 181 -2.86 -0.79 17.00
C ALA A 181 -2.77 0.37 16.03
N LEU A 182 -3.81 1.21 16.00
CA LEU A 182 -3.73 2.51 15.35
C LEU A 182 -2.73 3.36 16.13
N MET A 183 -1.68 3.84 15.46
CA MET A 183 -0.65 4.63 16.12
C MET A 183 -1.23 5.96 16.62
N THR A 184 -0.76 6.39 17.79
CA THR A 184 -1.04 7.72 18.32
C THR A 184 -0.32 8.78 17.49
N LEU A 185 -0.84 10.01 17.41
CA LEU A 185 -0.22 11.06 16.59
C LEU A 185 1.25 11.34 16.97
N ASP A 186 1.56 11.29 18.26
CA ASP A 186 2.94 11.45 18.75
C ASP A 186 3.84 10.30 18.27
N ALA A 187 3.34 9.06 18.36
CA ALA A 187 4.06 7.89 17.87
C ALA A 187 4.28 7.94 16.35
N VAL A 188 3.30 8.46 15.59
CA VAL A 188 3.44 8.70 14.14
C VAL A 188 4.57 9.69 13.86
N ALA A 189 4.57 10.85 14.54
CA ALA A 189 5.57 11.88 14.36
C ALA A 189 6.98 11.41 14.76
N GLU A 190 7.12 10.69 15.88
CA GLU A 190 8.38 10.09 16.31
C GLU A 190 8.87 9.04 15.31
N SER A 191 7.99 8.10 14.92
CA SER A 191 8.29 7.02 13.99
C SER A 191 8.74 7.54 12.62
N TYR A 192 8.05 8.55 12.11
CA TYR A 192 8.36 9.18 10.83
C TYR A 192 9.71 9.91 10.88
N ARG A 193 9.95 10.75 11.90
CA ARG A 193 11.25 11.45 12.07
C ARG A 193 12.40 10.47 12.15
N HIS A 194 12.29 9.45 12.99
CA HIS A 194 13.35 8.45 13.15
C HIS A 194 13.74 7.78 11.82
N ARG A 195 12.76 7.49 10.96
CA ARG A 195 12.98 6.87 9.64
C ARG A 195 13.56 7.84 8.61
N MET A 196 13.11 9.09 8.63
CA MET A 196 13.66 10.13 7.78
C MET A 196 15.10 10.49 8.16
N ASP A 197 15.44 10.46 9.46
CA ASP A 197 16.80 10.65 9.96
C ASP A 197 17.71 9.49 9.55
N ALA A 198 17.24 8.24 9.68
CA ALA A 198 17.97 7.06 9.22
C ALA A 198 18.28 7.18 7.72
N ARG A 199 17.31 7.59 6.88
CA ARG A 199 17.54 7.87 5.45
C ARG A 199 18.65 8.89 5.20
N GLY A 200 18.76 9.94 6.02
CA GLY A 200 19.80 10.97 5.92
C GLY A 200 21.18 10.50 6.39
N ALA A 201 21.24 9.50 7.27
CA ALA A 201 22.46 8.97 7.86
C ALA A 201 23.10 7.82 7.06
N HIS A 202 22.34 7.13 6.20
CA HIS A 202 22.86 6.00 5.42
C HIS A 202 23.76 6.44 4.26
N ARG A 203 25.03 5.99 4.29
CA ARG A 203 25.93 5.93 3.14
C ARG A 203 25.50 4.72 2.27
N PRO A 204 25.65 4.73 0.93
CA PRO A 204 25.23 3.60 0.09
C PRO A 204 25.88 2.28 0.56
N GLU A 205 25.05 1.42 1.15
CA GLU A 205 25.40 0.07 1.59
C GLU A 205 25.18 -0.94 0.45
N PRO A 206 25.93 -2.06 0.44
CA PRO A 206 25.87 -3.06 -0.62
C PRO A 206 24.48 -3.71 -0.77
N GLU A 207 24.19 -4.15 -1.99
CA GLU A 207 22.86 -4.53 -2.53
C GLU A 207 22.08 -5.62 -1.76
N TYR A 208 22.73 -6.34 -0.86
CA TYR A 208 22.12 -7.38 -0.01
C TYR A 208 21.55 -6.86 1.31
N ASP A 209 21.76 -5.58 1.62
CA ASP A 209 21.32 -4.91 2.85
C ASP A 209 20.35 -3.75 2.53
N ARG A 210 19.50 -3.93 1.51
CA ARG A 210 18.48 -2.94 1.15
C ARG A 210 17.43 -2.89 2.25
N PHE A 211 17.70 -2.13 3.32
CA PHE A 211 16.64 -1.54 4.13
C PHE A 211 15.64 -0.91 3.15
N THR A 212 14.34 -1.18 3.33
CA THR A 212 13.33 -0.46 2.58
C THR A 212 13.50 1.04 2.88
N ALA A 213 14.12 1.76 1.95
CA ALA A 213 14.50 3.15 2.16
C ALA A 213 13.21 3.97 2.30
N TRP A 214 12.97 4.50 3.50
CA TRP A 214 11.74 5.20 3.81
C TRP A 214 11.48 6.37 2.85
N ARG A 215 10.26 6.46 2.32
CA ARG A 215 9.85 7.54 1.41
C ARG A 215 9.12 8.61 2.20
N ALA A 216 9.26 9.87 1.78
CA ALA A 216 8.58 11.00 2.42
C ALA A 216 7.03 10.93 2.25
N THR A 217 6.54 10.14 1.30
CA THR A 217 5.10 9.91 1.11
C THR A 217 4.57 8.83 2.06
N TRP A 218 5.41 8.14 2.83
CA TRP A 218 4.98 7.06 3.70
C TRP A 218 4.74 7.59 5.12
N ILE A 219 3.47 7.61 5.52
CA ILE A 219 3.05 7.97 6.87
C ILE A 219 2.86 6.67 7.65
N PRO A 220 3.58 6.40 8.75
CA PRO A 220 3.31 5.23 9.56
C PRO A 220 1.94 5.42 10.24
N VAL A 221 1.07 4.42 10.17
CA VAL A 221 -0.32 4.55 10.65
C VAL A 221 -0.72 3.47 11.64
N ILE A 222 -0.21 2.24 11.47
CA ILE A 222 -0.56 1.09 12.29
C ILE A 222 0.74 0.46 12.78
N SER A 223 0.82 0.13 14.06
CA SER A 223 1.92 -0.62 14.63
C SER A 223 1.52 -2.07 14.90
N ARG A 224 2.51 -2.98 14.95
CA ARG A 224 2.26 -4.39 15.32
C ARG A 224 1.64 -4.54 16.71
N ALA A 225 1.90 -3.59 17.62
CA ALA A 225 1.27 -3.46 18.93
C ALA A 225 1.31 -1.97 19.39
N PRO A 226 0.50 -1.54 20.38
CA PRO A 226 0.38 -0.13 20.77
C PRO A 226 1.70 0.62 21.06
N ALA A 227 2.68 -0.09 21.63
CA ALA A 227 4.01 0.46 21.95
C ALA A 227 5.13 -0.04 21.01
N ASP A 228 4.78 -0.69 19.90
CA ASP A 228 5.76 -1.27 18.98
C ASP A 228 6.14 -0.28 17.85
N GLY A 229 7.37 0.24 17.90
CA GLY A 229 7.94 1.08 16.84
C GLY A 229 8.72 0.30 15.76
N THR A 230 8.73 -1.04 15.81
CA THR A 230 9.67 -1.91 15.10
C THR A 230 9.09 -2.54 13.85
N SER A 231 7.77 -2.72 13.77
CA SER A 231 7.07 -3.11 12.54
C SER A 231 5.61 -2.63 12.54
N GLY A 232 5.00 -2.53 11.36
CA GLY A 232 3.64 -2.04 11.21
C GLY A 232 3.27 -1.74 9.76
N LEU A 233 2.23 -0.92 9.57
CA LEU A 233 1.81 -0.41 8.26
C LEU A 233 2.03 1.08 8.12
N TYR A 234 2.37 1.48 6.90
CA TYR A 234 2.35 2.87 6.46
C TYR A 234 1.22 3.05 5.45
N LEU A 235 0.76 4.29 5.30
CA LEU A 235 -0.04 4.74 4.17
C LEU A 235 0.87 5.51 3.22
N ASP A 236 0.94 5.10 1.95
CA ASP A 236 1.64 5.86 0.92
C ASP A 236 0.70 6.93 0.36
N THR A 237 0.96 8.20 0.67
CA THR A 237 0.13 9.32 0.20
C THR A 237 0.14 9.51 -1.31
N SER A 238 1.10 8.89 -2.03
CA SER A 238 1.16 8.95 -3.49
C SER A 238 0.23 7.95 -4.18
N THR A 239 -0.09 6.83 -3.52
CA THR A 239 -0.90 5.76 -4.11
C THR A 239 -2.22 5.53 -3.38
N GLY A 240 -2.31 5.94 -2.11
CA GLY A 240 -3.46 5.68 -1.24
C GLY A 240 -3.49 4.27 -0.64
N PHE A 241 -2.49 3.45 -0.93
CA PHE A 241 -2.39 2.09 -0.42
C PHE A 241 -1.60 2.03 0.89
N LEU A 242 -1.96 1.03 1.69
CA LEU A 242 -1.16 0.60 2.82
C LEU A 242 0.07 -0.18 2.32
N GLY A 243 1.04 -0.33 3.19
CA GLY A 243 2.21 -1.16 2.94
C GLY A 243 2.91 -1.54 4.23
N GLY A 244 3.54 -2.71 4.23
CA GLY A 244 4.28 -3.21 5.39
C GLY A 244 5.62 -2.52 5.57
N TRP A 245 5.97 -2.22 6.82
CA TRP A 245 7.33 -1.86 7.21
C TRP A 245 7.81 -2.70 8.39
N SER A 246 9.11 -2.99 8.38
CA SER A 246 9.78 -3.75 9.44
C SER A 246 11.22 -3.27 9.58
N ARG A 247 11.68 -3.05 10.81
CA ARG A 247 13.09 -2.75 11.09
C ARG A 247 14.01 -3.92 10.77
N TYR A 248 13.45 -5.11 10.63
CA TYR A 248 14.17 -6.36 10.39
C TYR A 248 14.35 -6.68 8.91
N ASN A 249 14.02 -5.72 8.03
CA ASN A 249 14.13 -5.85 6.58
C ASN A 249 13.36 -7.06 6.02
N GLU A 250 12.22 -7.36 6.63
CA GLU A 250 11.24 -8.27 6.02
C GLU A 250 10.79 -7.64 4.70
N PRO A 251 10.65 -8.43 3.61
CA PRO A 251 10.11 -7.91 2.37
C PRO A 251 8.78 -7.22 2.68
N PRO A 252 8.50 -6.02 2.13
CA PRO A 252 7.22 -5.36 2.34
C PRO A 252 6.13 -6.36 1.99
N ALA A 253 5.30 -6.71 2.98
CA ALA A 253 4.13 -7.52 2.71
C ALA A 253 3.27 -6.73 1.71
N ASP A 254 2.75 -7.43 0.69
CA ASP A 254 1.84 -6.88 -0.31
C ASP A 254 0.48 -6.55 0.33
N GLU A 255 0.45 -5.68 1.33
CA GLU A 255 -0.77 -5.18 1.95
C GLU A 255 -1.29 -4.03 1.06
N LEU A 256 -1.66 -4.37 -0.19
CA LEU A 256 -2.18 -3.46 -1.21
C LEU A 256 -3.62 -2.99 -0.92
N ASP A 257 -4.00 -2.99 0.36
CA ASP A 257 -5.30 -2.53 0.81
C ASP A 257 -5.31 -1.00 0.85
N THR A 258 -6.45 -0.40 0.52
CA THR A 258 -6.69 0.99 0.91
C THR A 258 -7.05 1.03 2.39
N LEU A 259 -6.95 2.20 3.02
CA LEU A 259 -7.42 2.38 4.40
C LEU A 259 -8.91 2.01 4.55
N VAL A 260 -9.73 2.27 3.52
CA VAL A 260 -11.15 1.88 3.50
C VAL A 260 -11.28 0.37 3.55
N THR A 261 -10.67 -0.33 2.59
CA THR A 261 -10.73 -1.79 2.49
C THR A 261 -10.28 -2.46 3.79
N TYR A 262 -9.18 -1.99 4.37
CA TYR A 262 -8.67 -2.53 5.64
C TYR A 262 -9.66 -2.37 6.80
N LEU A 263 -10.31 -1.21 6.92
CA LEU A 263 -11.29 -0.95 7.98
C LEU A 263 -12.62 -1.67 7.75
N GLU A 264 -13.09 -1.75 6.51
CA GLU A 264 -14.29 -2.50 6.14
C GLU A 264 -14.13 -3.98 6.45
N GLU A 265 -13.01 -4.58 6.02
CA GLU A 265 -12.71 -5.97 6.33
C GLU A 265 -12.57 -6.19 7.84
N THR A 266 -12.00 -5.22 8.58
CA THR A 266 -11.95 -5.29 10.05
C THR A 266 -13.35 -5.32 10.64
N ALA A 267 -14.25 -4.44 10.19
CA ALA A 267 -15.64 -4.41 10.65
C ALA A 267 -16.37 -5.72 10.30
N ASP A 268 -16.22 -6.20 9.08
CA ASP A 268 -16.83 -7.44 8.61
C ASP A 268 -16.35 -8.65 9.41
N MET A 269 -15.06 -8.72 9.75
CA MET A 269 -14.52 -9.79 10.59
C MET A 269 -15.05 -9.75 12.03
N LEU A 270 -15.33 -8.57 12.58
CA LEU A 270 -15.94 -8.44 13.92
C LEU A 270 -17.42 -8.82 13.90
N GLU A 271 -18.15 -8.43 12.85
CA GLU A 271 -19.59 -8.70 12.71
C GLU A 271 -19.89 -10.13 12.25
N ALA A 272 -19.01 -10.75 11.46
CA ALA A 272 -19.10 -12.13 10.98
C ALA A 272 -17.76 -12.89 11.16
N PRO A 273 -17.35 -13.20 12.41
CA PRO A 273 -16.07 -13.84 12.72
C PRO A 273 -15.81 -15.17 12.00
N ALA A 274 -16.88 -15.91 11.66
CA ALA A 274 -16.80 -17.16 10.91
C ALA A 274 -16.21 -17.00 9.49
N LEU A 275 -16.33 -15.80 8.91
CA LEU A 275 -15.88 -15.47 7.56
C LEU A 275 -14.51 -14.76 7.54
N ALA A 276 -13.82 -14.69 8.68
CA ALA A 276 -12.57 -13.96 8.77
C ALA A 276 -11.51 -14.49 7.79
N THR A 277 -10.98 -13.59 6.98
CA THR A 277 -9.91 -13.84 6.00
C THR A 277 -8.51 -13.70 6.60
N ARG A 278 -8.42 -13.11 7.80
CA ARG A 278 -7.21 -12.99 8.63
C ARG A 278 -7.38 -13.77 9.94
N ASP A 279 -6.54 -13.46 10.93
CA ASP A 279 -6.69 -13.96 12.30
C ASP A 279 -8.12 -13.78 12.80
N ARG A 280 -8.68 -14.80 13.45
CA ARG A 280 -10.06 -14.75 13.95
C ARG A 280 -10.16 -13.86 15.20
N PRO A 281 -11.16 -12.97 15.28
CA PRO A 281 -11.40 -12.22 16.50
C PRO A 281 -12.00 -13.11 17.59
N GLY A 282 -11.60 -12.84 18.82
CA GLY A 282 -12.09 -13.47 20.04
C GLY A 282 -11.99 -12.51 21.22
N LEU A 283 -12.43 -12.96 22.39
CA LEU A 283 -12.38 -12.16 23.61
C LEU A 283 -11.50 -12.82 24.67
N ARG A 284 -10.77 -11.99 25.41
CA ARG A 284 -10.02 -12.36 26.61
C ARG A 284 -10.20 -11.27 27.66
N ASP A 285 -10.75 -11.62 28.82
CA ASP A 285 -10.99 -10.68 29.93
C ASP A 285 -11.77 -9.41 29.52
N GLY A 286 -12.70 -9.53 28.55
CA GLY A 286 -13.48 -8.41 28.02
C GLY A 286 -12.72 -7.49 27.05
N ALA A 287 -11.51 -7.87 26.64
CA ALA A 287 -10.73 -7.24 25.58
C ALA A 287 -10.75 -8.10 24.30
N LEU A 288 -10.74 -7.42 23.16
CA LEU A 288 -10.59 -8.04 21.84
C LEU A 288 -9.18 -8.61 21.67
N VAL A 289 -9.10 -9.82 21.14
CA VAL A 289 -7.86 -10.48 20.75
C VAL A 289 -8.04 -11.07 19.36
N TRP A 290 -7.03 -10.93 18.51
CA TRP A 290 -7.00 -11.51 17.17
C TRP A 290 -6.04 -12.71 17.16
N GLY A 291 -6.54 -13.87 16.74
CA GLY A 291 -5.79 -15.12 16.75
C GLY A 291 -5.82 -15.80 18.13
N GLY A 292 -5.72 -17.13 18.14
CA GLY A 292 -5.78 -17.90 19.38
C GLY A 292 -5.46 -19.38 19.20
N GLU A 293 -4.32 -19.80 19.75
CA GLU A 293 -4.06 -21.18 20.18
C GLU A 293 -3.70 -21.22 21.69
N GLU A 294 -4.12 -20.23 22.49
CA GLU A 294 -3.82 -20.19 23.94
C GLU A 294 -5.09 -20.28 24.82
N ASP A 295 -4.92 -20.89 26.00
CA ASP A 295 -5.91 -21.52 26.91
C ASP A 295 -7.10 -20.68 27.42
N ASP A 296 -7.24 -19.40 27.03
CA ASP A 296 -8.37 -18.53 27.46
C ASP A 296 -9.04 -17.77 26.29
N TRP A 297 -8.83 -18.24 25.07
CA TRP A 297 -9.44 -17.66 23.88
C TRP A 297 -10.88 -18.16 23.70
N HIS A 298 -11.85 -17.24 23.75
CA HIS A 298 -13.23 -17.55 23.40
C HIS A 298 -13.54 -17.02 21.99
N PRO A 299 -13.80 -17.90 21.00
CA PRO A 299 -14.25 -17.46 19.69
C PRO A 299 -15.55 -16.69 19.82
N LEU A 300 -15.66 -15.58 19.09
CA LEU A 300 -16.95 -14.97 18.83
C LEU A 300 -17.76 -15.98 18.00
N THR A 301 -18.83 -16.51 18.59
CA THR A 301 -19.79 -17.37 17.89
C THR A 301 -21.02 -16.52 17.55
N ASP A 302 -21.58 -16.77 16.37
CA ASP A 302 -22.80 -16.11 15.87
C ASP A 302 -24.00 -16.30 16.82
#